data_AF-A0A7V9EBT6-F1
#
_entry.id   AF-A0A7V9EBT6-F1
#
_cell.length_a   1.000
_cell.length_b   1.000
_cell.length_c   1.000
_cell.angle_alpha   90.00
_cell.angle_beta   90.00
_cell.angle_gamma   90.00
#
_symmetry.space_group_name_H-M   'P 1'
#
loop_
_entity.id
_entity.type
_entity.pdbx_description
1 polymer ?
#
loop_
_entity_poly.entity_id
_entity_poly.type
_entity_poly.pdbx_seq_one_letter_code
_entity_poly.pdbx_strand_id
1 'polypeptide(L)'
;MAQQAVRRHHRAKLQAIVAFGGQAQEALRLWSSPSDVPAFEVPHPSSRDPRRLVDEWRQAVDDLRTIATSDPSATGSANYATAFKEGDYTRIPPRDLPFGMPAWFGDDAWGRKAKPRHNNCADRPSSDMKNTLVWRAPKRVP
;
A
#
# COMPACT_ATOMS: atom_id res chain seq x y z
N MET A 1 -6.88 24.88 34.71
CA MET A 1 -5.95 24.11 33.87
C MET A 1 -6.68 22.89 33.36
N ALA A 2 -7.06 22.86 32.09
CA ALA A 2 -7.85 21.78 31.51
C ALA A 2 -6.93 20.63 31.06
N GLN A 3 -7.15 19.45 31.62
CA GLN A 3 -6.54 18.21 31.15
C GLN A 3 -7.07 17.93 29.74
N GLN A 4 -6.18 18.00 28.74
CA GLN A 4 -6.45 17.48 27.41
C GLN A 4 -6.63 15.96 27.51
N ALA A 5 -7.89 15.53 27.40
CA ALA A 5 -8.24 14.13 27.29
C ALA A 5 -7.49 13.50 26.10
N VAL A 6 -6.72 12.47 26.39
CA VAL A 6 -6.16 11.54 25.40
C VAL A 6 -7.34 11.01 24.57
N ARG A 7 -7.50 11.50 23.34
CA ARG A 7 -8.45 10.95 22.37
C ARG A 7 -8.03 9.51 22.08
N ARG A 8 -8.64 8.55 22.77
CA ARG A 8 -8.67 7.17 22.33
C ARG A 8 -9.41 7.16 21.00
N HIS A 9 -8.68 7.15 19.89
CA HIS A 9 -9.24 6.75 18.60
C HIS A 9 -9.88 5.37 18.82
N HIS A 10 -11.19 5.25 18.60
CA HIS A 10 -11.86 3.96 18.57
C HIS A 10 -11.03 3.01 17.70
N ARG A 11 -10.72 1.82 18.22
CA ARG A 11 -10.30 0.70 17.36
C ARG A 11 -11.37 0.56 16.30
N ALA A 12 -11.08 0.94 15.06
CA ALA A 12 -11.96 0.64 13.95
C ALA A 12 -12.15 -0.88 13.97
N LYS A 13 -13.40 -1.33 14.10
CA LYS A 13 -13.74 -2.73 13.86
C LYS A 13 -13.38 -3.03 12.41
N LEU A 14 -12.98 -4.26 12.11
CA LEU A 14 -12.71 -4.69 10.75
C LEU A 14 -14.00 -4.53 9.91
N GLN A 15 -13.97 -3.74 8.83
CA GLN A 15 -15.12 -3.44 7.97
C GLN A 15 -15.03 -4.09 6.58
N ALA A 16 -13.83 -4.40 6.12
CA ALA A 16 -13.57 -5.06 4.85
C ALA A 16 -12.23 -5.80 4.90
N ILE A 17 -12.10 -6.84 4.08
CA ILE A 17 -10.86 -7.58 3.84
C ILE A 17 -10.50 -7.42 2.36
N VAL A 18 -9.24 -7.16 2.03
CA VAL A 18 -8.78 -7.10 0.64
C VAL A 18 -7.64 -8.11 0.43
N ALA A 19 -7.84 -9.05 -0.47
CA ALA A 19 -6.86 -10.08 -0.82
C ALA A 19 -6.24 -9.83 -2.19
N PHE A 20 -4.95 -9.52 -2.19
CA PHE A 20 -4.17 -9.20 -3.38
C PHE A 20 -3.55 -10.45 -4.01
N GLY A 21 -4.12 -10.91 -5.13
CA GLY A 21 -3.61 -12.02 -5.94
C GLY A 21 -3.90 -13.42 -5.39
N GLY A 22 -3.63 -14.43 -6.22
CA GLY A 22 -4.12 -15.79 -6.00
C GLY A 22 -3.74 -16.44 -4.67
N GLN A 23 -2.53 -16.19 -4.15
CA GLN A 23 -2.10 -16.77 -2.87
C GLN A 23 -2.82 -16.16 -1.67
N ALA A 24 -3.08 -14.84 -1.68
CA ALA A 24 -3.85 -14.20 -0.63
C ALA A 24 -5.33 -14.61 -0.70
N GLN A 25 -5.87 -14.76 -1.91
CA GLN A 25 -7.23 -15.24 -2.14
C GLN A 25 -7.39 -16.69 -1.64
N GLU A 26 -6.40 -17.54 -1.91
CA GLU A 26 -6.41 -18.91 -1.40
C GLU A 26 -6.29 -18.97 0.12
N ALA A 27 -5.45 -18.11 0.71
CA ALA A 27 -5.36 -18.00 2.16
C ALA A 27 -6.71 -17.61 2.80
N LEU A 28 -7.50 -16.74 2.15
CA LEU A 28 -8.87 -16.44 2.61
C LEU A 28 -9.79 -17.66 2.54
N ARG A 29 -9.72 -18.46 1.46
CA ARG A 29 -10.53 -19.68 1.31
C ARG A 29 -10.20 -20.74 2.36
N LEU A 30 -8.93 -20.85 2.71
CA LEU A 30 -8.44 -21.79 3.72
C LEU A 30 -8.66 -21.30 5.16
N TRP A 31 -9.08 -20.05 5.36
CA TRP A 31 -9.36 -19.53 6.68
C TRP A 31 -10.62 -20.21 7.24
N SER A 32 -10.45 -21.15 8.16
CA SER A 32 -11.50 -22.02 8.70
C SER A 32 -12.58 -21.32 9.54
N SER A 33 -12.38 -20.05 9.90
CA SER A 33 -13.30 -19.27 10.72
C SER A 33 -13.35 -17.83 10.24
N PRO A 34 -13.78 -17.58 9.00
CA PRO A 34 -13.85 -16.23 8.47
C PRO A 34 -14.97 -15.48 9.20
N SER A 35 -14.74 -14.20 9.49
CA SER A 35 -15.83 -13.33 9.95
C SER A 35 -16.78 -13.02 8.80
N ASP A 36 -18.02 -12.61 9.09
CA ASP A 36 -18.99 -12.09 8.10
C ASP A 36 -18.58 -10.74 7.45
N VAL A 37 -17.32 -10.34 7.61
CA VAL A 37 -16.79 -9.12 7.01
C VAL A 37 -16.61 -9.34 5.51
N PRO A 38 -17.12 -8.45 4.65
CA PRO A 38 -16.95 -8.55 3.21
C PRO A 38 -15.48 -8.64 2.79
N ALA A 39 -15.17 -9.60 1.93
CA ALA A 39 -13.84 -9.79 1.35
C ALA A 39 -13.84 -9.45 -0.15
N PHE A 40 -12.79 -8.75 -0.58
CA PHE A 40 -12.58 -8.32 -1.96
C PHE A 40 -11.32 -8.98 -2.50
N GLU A 41 -11.47 -9.83 -3.50
CA GLU A 41 -10.36 -10.47 -4.19
C GLU A 41 -9.95 -9.61 -5.38
N VAL A 42 -8.72 -9.06 -5.36
CA VAL A 42 -8.22 -8.15 -6.40
C VAL A 42 -6.88 -8.64 -6.97
N PRO A 43 -6.45 -8.19 -8.17
CA PRO A 43 -5.15 -8.53 -8.72
C PRO A 43 -4.02 -8.05 -7.82
N HIS A 44 -2.91 -8.80 -7.80
CA HIS A 44 -1.73 -8.40 -7.03
C HIS A 44 -1.13 -7.09 -7.57
N PRO A 45 -0.63 -6.16 -6.71
CA PRO A 45 -0.05 -4.88 -7.13
C PRO A 45 1.08 -4.98 -8.15
N SER A 46 1.79 -6.10 -8.20
CA SER A 46 2.88 -6.36 -9.17
C SER A 46 2.46 -7.21 -10.37
N SER A 47 1.14 -7.38 -10.62
CA SER A 47 0.66 -8.07 -11.82
C SER A 47 1.19 -7.41 -13.09
N ARG A 48 1.44 -8.23 -14.11
CA ARG A 48 1.90 -7.76 -15.44
C ARG A 48 0.75 -7.38 -16.37
N ASP A 49 -0.48 -7.40 -15.87
CA ASP A 49 -1.67 -6.94 -16.59
C ASP A 49 -2.16 -5.60 -16.01
N PRO A 50 -1.62 -4.46 -16.47
CA PRO A 50 -1.94 -3.15 -15.90
C PRO A 50 -3.37 -2.71 -16.16
N ARG A 51 -4.00 -3.16 -17.27
CA ARG A 51 -5.40 -2.80 -17.56
C ARG A 51 -6.33 -3.47 -16.56
N ARG A 52 -6.18 -4.79 -16.41
CA ARG A 52 -6.93 -5.55 -15.41
C ARG A 52 -6.73 -5.00 -14.00
N LEU A 53 -5.48 -4.66 -13.64
CA LEU A 53 -5.16 -4.11 -12.32
C LEU A 53 -5.93 -2.79 -12.07
N VAL A 54 -5.87 -1.85 -13.00
CA VAL A 54 -6.57 -0.56 -12.88
C VAL A 54 -8.09 -0.75 -12.83
N ASP A 55 -8.67 -1.57 -13.71
CA ASP A 55 -10.12 -1.71 -13.79
C ASP A 55 -10.71 -2.43 -12.57
N GLU A 56 -10.11 -3.55 -12.15
CA GLU A 56 -10.57 -4.28 -10.96
C GLU A 56 -10.35 -3.49 -9.66
N TRP A 57 -9.24 -2.75 -9.55
CA TRP A 57 -9.02 -1.89 -8.39
C TRP A 57 -9.96 -0.70 -8.37
N ARG A 58 -10.27 -0.09 -9.52
CA ARG A 58 -11.25 1.00 -9.60
C ARG A 58 -12.60 0.54 -9.07
N GLN A 59 -13.09 -0.61 -9.54
CA GLN A 59 -14.35 -1.20 -9.09
C GLN A 59 -14.32 -1.49 -7.58
N ALA A 60 -13.28 -2.16 -7.09
CA ALA A 60 -13.16 -2.50 -5.67
C ALA A 60 -13.12 -1.25 -4.76
N VAL A 61 -12.46 -0.17 -5.19
CA VAL A 61 -12.44 1.10 -4.44
C VAL A 61 -13.83 1.72 -4.36
N ASP A 62 -14.62 1.69 -5.44
CA ASP A 62 -15.99 2.20 -5.42
C ASP A 62 -16.86 1.39 -4.46
N ASP A 63 -16.76 0.06 -4.47
CA ASP A 63 -17.48 -0.81 -3.55
C ASP A 63 -17.05 -0.59 -2.09
N LEU A 64 -15.74 -0.52 -1.82
CA LEU A 64 -15.17 -0.28 -0.49
C LEU A 64 -15.65 1.05 0.11
N ARG A 65 -15.82 2.10 -0.70
CA ARG A 65 -16.32 3.41 -0.23
C ARG A 65 -17.75 3.35 0.30
N THR A 66 -18.53 2.33 -0.07
CA THR A 66 -19.90 2.16 0.43
C THR A 66 -19.95 1.53 1.83
N ILE A 67 -18.87 0.86 2.27
CA ILE A 67 -18.84 0.08 3.52
C ILE A 67 -17.76 0.52 4.51
N ALA A 68 -16.64 1.05 4.04
CA ALA A 68 -15.49 1.39 4.87
C ALA A 68 -15.58 2.83 5.35
N THR A 69 -15.51 3.02 6.66
CA THR A 69 -15.46 4.36 7.24
C THR A 69 -14.06 4.93 7.01
N SER A 70 -13.99 6.04 6.27
CA SER A 70 -12.72 6.71 5.99
C SER A 70 -12.15 7.38 7.25
N ASP A 71 -10.82 7.45 7.34
CA ASP A 71 -10.15 8.24 8.37
C ASP A 71 -10.55 9.72 8.27
N PRO A 72 -10.62 10.47 9.40
CA PRO A 72 -10.98 11.90 9.37
C PRO A 72 -10.08 12.78 8.50
N SER A 73 -8.85 12.34 8.25
CA SER A 73 -7.88 13.04 7.40
C SER A 73 -7.98 12.64 5.92
N ALA A 74 -8.89 11.73 5.54
CA ALA A 74 -9.04 11.30 4.16
C ALA A 74 -9.60 12.46 3.32
N THR A 75 -8.79 12.95 2.40
CA THR A 75 -9.24 13.85 1.34
C THR A 75 -9.74 12.97 0.20
N GLY A 76 -11.06 12.90 0.01
CA GLY A 76 -11.72 12.01 -0.96
C GLY A 76 -11.16 12.14 -2.37
N SER A 77 -10.11 11.38 -2.66
CA SER A 77 -9.33 11.50 -3.89
C SER A 77 -10.09 10.89 -5.05
N ALA A 78 -9.86 11.40 -6.27
CA ALA A 78 -10.40 10.75 -7.47
C ALA A 78 -10.00 9.28 -7.51
N ASN A 79 -10.90 8.42 -7.99
CA ASN A 79 -10.56 7.00 -8.23
C ASN A 79 -9.60 6.89 -9.44
N TYR A 80 -9.04 5.70 -9.67
CA TYR A 80 -8.08 5.45 -10.74
C TYR A 80 -8.64 5.83 -12.12
N ALA A 81 -7.84 6.55 -12.90
CA ALA A 81 -8.10 6.80 -14.33
C ALA A 81 -7.80 5.54 -15.16
N THR A 82 -7.54 5.65 -16.46
CA THR A 82 -7.21 4.51 -17.34
C THR A 82 -5.81 3.91 -17.13
N ALA A 83 -4.97 4.56 -16.32
CA ALA A 83 -3.63 4.11 -15.95
C ALA A 83 -3.23 4.72 -14.60
N PHE A 84 -2.29 4.07 -13.90
CA PHE A 84 -1.68 4.64 -12.69
C PHE A 84 -0.89 5.91 -13.01
N LYS A 85 -1.17 6.96 -12.24
CA LYS A 85 -0.48 8.25 -12.26
C LYS A 85 0.41 8.35 -11.04
N GLU A 86 1.36 9.28 -11.06
CA GLU A 86 2.25 9.50 -9.90
C GLU A 86 1.47 9.85 -8.63
N GLY A 87 0.34 10.56 -8.75
CA GLY A 87 -0.53 10.88 -7.61
C GLY A 87 -1.27 9.68 -7.00
N ASP A 88 -1.29 8.53 -7.68
CA ASP A 88 -1.89 7.30 -7.16
C ASP A 88 -0.94 6.55 -6.21
N TYR A 89 0.34 6.92 -6.20
CA TYR A 89 1.34 6.36 -5.29
C TYR A 89 1.37 7.17 -4.00
N THR A 90 1.25 6.48 -2.87
CA THR A 90 1.39 7.07 -1.55
C THR A 90 2.62 6.53 -0.84
N ARG A 91 3.29 7.41 -0.09
CA ARG A 91 4.39 6.99 0.81
C ARG A 91 3.84 6.13 1.93
N ILE A 92 4.67 5.21 2.42
CA ILE A 92 4.38 4.51 3.67
C ILE A 92 4.36 5.54 4.83
N PRO A 93 3.30 5.57 5.66
CA PRO A 93 3.23 6.46 6.82
C PRO A 93 4.38 6.21 7.80
N PRO A 94 5.00 7.25 8.39
CA PRO A 94 6.07 7.09 9.38
C PRO A 94 5.73 6.18 10.57
N ARG A 95 4.44 6.17 10.97
CA ARG A 95 3.95 5.33 12.08
C ARG A 95 4.01 3.82 11.78
N ASP A 96 4.11 3.44 10.51
CA ASP A 96 4.21 2.05 10.07
C ASP A 96 5.67 1.60 9.95
N LEU A 97 6.63 2.51 10.24
CA LEU A 97 8.06 2.26 10.16
C LEU A 97 8.67 2.14 11.57
N PRO A 98 9.77 1.36 11.73
CA PRO A 98 10.53 1.34 12.97
C PRO A 98 11.02 2.73 13.40
N PHE A 99 11.15 2.92 14.72
CA PHE A 99 11.71 4.16 15.28
C PHE A 99 13.13 4.43 14.73
N GLY A 100 13.43 5.69 14.45
CA GLY A 100 14.74 6.12 13.96
C GLY A 100 14.98 5.89 12.46
N MET A 101 13.98 5.38 11.71
CA MET A 101 14.10 5.28 10.26
C MET A 101 14.24 6.67 9.61
N PRO A 102 15.09 6.81 8.57
CA PRO A 102 15.22 8.06 7.84
C PRO A 102 13.89 8.51 7.22
N ALA A 103 13.65 9.82 7.12
CA ALA A 103 12.39 10.37 6.61
C ALA A 103 12.07 9.97 5.15
N TRP A 104 13.10 9.66 4.35
CA TRP A 104 12.96 9.17 2.98
C TRP A 104 12.61 7.68 2.91
N PHE A 105 12.76 6.93 4.00
CA PHE A 105 12.47 5.51 4.03
C PHE A 105 10.95 5.30 3.92
N GLY A 106 10.52 4.41 3.02
CA GLY A 106 9.11 4.22 2.68
C GLY A 106 8.54 5.23 1.67
N ASP A 107 9.36 6.11 1.12
CA ASP A 107 9.04 6.94 -0.05
C ASP A 107 9.95 6.56 -1.22
N ASP A 108 9.37 5.92 -2.25
CA ASP A 108 10.05 5.46 -3.46
C ASP A 108 9.86 6.41 -4.66
N ALA A 109 9.25 7.59 -4.46
CA ALA A 109 9.04 8.58 -5.53
C ALA A 109 10.35 9.03 -6.19
N TRP A 110 11.45 9.07 -5.42
CA TRP A 110 12.77 9.39 -5.94
C TRP A 110 13.28 8.34 -6.95
N GLY A 111 13.01 7.05 -6.71
CA GLY A 111 13.39 5.97 -7.61
C GLY A 111 12.58 5.99 -8.90
N ARG A 112 11.27 6.26 -8.78
CA ARG A 112 10.37 6.44 -9.94
C ARG A 112 10.76 7.61 -10.85
N LYS A 113 11.46 8.61 -10.30
CA LYS A 113 12.01 9.78 -11.02
C LYS A 113 13.47 9.61 -11.46
N ALA A 114 14.17 8.57 -11.01
CA ALA A 114 15.58 8.34 -11.30
C ALA A 114 15.84 7.94 -12.77
N LYS A 115 17.11 8.03 -13.18
CA LYS A 115 17.60 7.57 -14.50
C LYS A 115 18.82 6.65 -14.29
N PRO A 116 18.71 5.33 -14.55
CA PRO A 116 17.50 4.61 -14.96
C PRO A 116 16.43 4.60 -13.87
N ARG A 117 15.16 4.53 -14.27
CA ARG A 117 14.02 4.43 -13.33
C ARG A 117 14.06 3.09 -12.60
N HIS A 118 13.76 3.10 -11.31
CA HIS A 118 13.56 1.89 -10.53
C HIS A 118 12.46 2.12 -9.47
N ASN A 119 11.58 1.14 -9.27
CA ASN A 119 10.48 1.27 -8.30
C ASN A 119 10.86 0.77 -6.90
N ASN A 120 11.97 0.01 -6.78
CA ASN A 120 12.42 -0.55 -5.50
C ASN A 120 13.56 0.27 -4.92
N CYS A 121 13.60 0.41 -3.59
CA CYS A 121 14.73 0.96 -2.83
C CYS A 121 15.77 -0.10 -2.45
N ALA A 122 15.47 -1.38 -2.69
CA ALA A 122 16.34 -2.51 -2.43
C ALA A 122 16.32 -3.50 -3.59
N ASP A 123 17.45 -4.14 -3.85
CA ASP A 123 17.58 -5.15 -4.88
C ASP A 123 18.64 -6.21 -4.51
N ARG A 124 18.51 -7.38 -5.14
CA ARG A 124 19.47 -8.46 -5.00
C ARG A 124 20.38 -8.47 -6.22
N PRO A 125 21.71 -8.38 -6.05
CA PRO A 125 22.62 -8.44 -7.18
C PRO A 125 22.51 -9.83 -7.83
N SER A 126 22.59 -9.87 -9.16
CA SER A 126 22.51 -11.12 -9.92
C SER A 126 23.65 -12.09 -9.60
N SER A 127 24.78 -11.57 -9.12
CA SER A 127 25.95 -12.36 -8.69
C SER A 127 25.76 -13.08 -7.35
N ASP A 128 24.83 -12.63 -6.49
CA ASP A 128 24.56 -13.26 -5.19
C ASP A 128 23.10 -13.02 -4.77
N MET A 129 22.20 -13.67 -5.50
CA MET A 129 20.77 -13.51 -5.28
C MET A 129 20.31 -14.05 -3.92
N LYS A 130 21.07 -14.90 -3.24
CA LYS A 130 20.63 -15.55 -2.00
C LYS A 130 21.10 -14.78 -0.77
N ASN A 131 22.34 -14.31 -0.75
CA ASN A 131 22.97 -13.85 0.49
C ASN A 131 23.15 -12.33 0.57
N THR A 132 23.01 -11.62 -0.56
CA THR A 132 23.17 -10.16 -0.59
C THR A 132 21.86 -9.43 -0.89
N LEU A 133 21.60 -8.36 -0.13
CA LEU A 133 20.57 -7.38 -0.41
C LEU A 133 21.20 -5.98 -0.39
N VAL A 134 21.14 -5.27 -1.50
CA VAL A 134 21.64 -3.90 -1.62
C VAL A 134 20.50 -2.94 -1.34
N TRP A 135 20.68 -2.04 -0.39
CA TRP A 135 19.75 -0.94 -0.12
C TRP A 135 20.32 0.35 -0.68
N ARG A 136 19.47 1.11 -1.37
CA ARG A 136 19.83 2.36 -2.04
C ARG A 136 19.08 3.51 -1.38
N ALA A 137 19.83 4.47 -0.86
CA ALA A 137 19.28 5.74 -0.42
C ALA A 137 19.14 6.69 -1.63
N PRO A 138 18.22 7.68 -1.57
CA PRO A 138 18.21 8.77 -2.53
C PRO A 138 19.58 9.45 -2.59
N LYS A 139 20.02 9.84 -3.78
CA LYS A 139 21.22 10.68 -3.92
C LYS A 139 20.97 12.00 -3.16
N ARG A 140 21.94 12.45 -2.37
CA ARG A 140 21.88 13.81 -1.81
C ARG A 140 21.79 14.79 -2.97
N VAL A 141 20.74 15.59 -2.98
CA VAL A 141 20.68 16.78 -3.81
C VAL A 141 21.55 17.83 -3.08
N PRO A 142 22.51 18.48 -3.76
CA PRO A 142 23.29 19.59 -3.19
C PRO A 142 22.39 20.67 -2.60
#